data_AF-A0A9D6JF98-F1
#
_entry.id   AF-A0A9D6JF98-F1
#
_cell.length_a   1.000
_cell.length_b   1.000
_cell.length_c   1.000
_cell.angle_alpha   90.00
_cell.angle_beta   90.00
_cell.angle_gamma   90.00
#
_symmetry.space_group_name_H-M   'P 1'
#
loop_
_entity.id
_entity.type
_entity.pdbx_description
1 polymer ?
#
loop_
_entity_poly.entity_id
_entity_poly.type
_entity_poly.pdbx_seq_one_letter_code
_entity_poly.pdbx_strand_id
1 'polypeptide(L)'
;VFGWVLGVAMRAVPMFLSGRRVGRPGGAVLTGLNGGVLLMLLAEIWPPASRHAQALHALGDLAVAIAFVVGAVAVGAWQRQPRRALSLLMDRTETRFFRLAFACAGLAVVGLSVGAALTLAGAPPHGLLADATRHLLSVGFLIGMICAMGFRFVPVIEGVRIAVPGARLVAFWALALAVLLRTAEMGADYLHEGFLRAAAVSGFLAWVALLAWGLAVGLTMIRGAALRRSTSSAIETNLQ
;
A
#
# COMPACT_ATOMS: atom_id res chain seq x y z
N VAL A 1 -10.41 1.48 -6.66
CA VAL A 1 -9.19 1.72 -5.86
C VAL A 1 -8.06 0.76 -6.24
N PHE A 2 -8.26 -0.57 -6.20
CA PHE A 2 -7.22 -1.57 -6.49
C PHE A 2 -6.45 -1.39 -7.81
N GLY A 3 -7.14 -1.12 -8.93
CA GLY A 3 -6.47 -0.90 -10.22
C GLY A 3 -5.63 0.37 -10.27
N TRP A 4 -6.03 1.40 -9.52
CA TRP A 4 -5.25 2.63 -9.38
C TRP A 4 -3.99 2.39 -8.52
N VAL A 5 -4.11 1.68 -7.40
CA VAL A 5 -2.97 1.36 -6.52
C VAL A 5 -1.95 0.49 -7.23
N LEU A 6 -2.41 -0.55 -7.95
CA LEU A 6 -1.50 -1.42 -8.70
C LEU A 6 -0.89 -0.68 -9.90
N GLY A 7 -1.65 0.18 -10.59
CA GLY A 7 -1.12 1.05 -11.65
C GLY A 7 -0.04 2.00 -11.15
N VAL A 8 -0.25 2.65 -10.00
CA VAL A 8 0.75 3.48 -9.32
C VAL A 8 1.95 2.64 -8.92
N ALA A 9 1.75 1.47 -8.32
CA ALA A 9 2.83 0.57 -7.92
C ALA A 9 3.65 0.10 -9.14
N MET A 10 3.04 -0.29 -10.25
CA MET A 10 3.77 -0.72 -11.44
C MET A 10 4.56 0.40 -12.11
N ARG A 11 4.12 1.66 -11.97
CA ARG A 11 4.88 2.81 -12.46
C ARG A 11 5.98 3.24 -11.49
N ALA A 12 5.71 3.14 -10.19
CA ALA A 12 6.60 3.62 -9.16
C ALA A 12 7.69 2.60 -8.82
N VAL A 13 7.37 1.31 -8.65
CA VAL A 13 8.28 0.23 -8.26
C VAL A 13 9.54 0.13 -9.15
N PRO A 14 9.49 0.28 -10.49
CA PRO A 14 10.70 0.29 -11.32
C PRO A 14 11.69 1.40 -10.95
N MET A 15 11.22 2.51 -10.38
CA MET A 15 12.06 3.60 -9.88
C MET A 15 12.82 3.23 -8.58
N PHE A 16 12.43 2.14 -7.92
CA PHE A 16 13.06 1.60 -6.70
C PHE A 16 13.97 0.41 -6.99
N LEU A 17 13.72 -0.28 -8.10
CA LEU A 17 14.45 -1.48 -8.49
C LEU A 17 15.27 -1.16 -9.75
N SER A 18 16.43 -0.54 -9.55
CA SER A 18 17.34 -0.17 -10.65
C SER A 18 17.62 -1.37 -11.57
N GLY A 19 17.34 -1.23 -12.86
CA GLY A 19 17.69 -2.22 -13.88
C GLY A 19 16.58 -3.19 -14.30
N ARG A 20 15.34 -3.06 -13.81
CA ARG A 20 14.22 -3.90 -14.24
C ARG A 20 13.25 -3.13 -15.14
N ARG A 21 13.18 -3.54 -16.41
CA ARG A 21 12.12 -3.10 -17.32
C ARG A 21 10.82 -3.79 -16.90
N VAL A 22 9.74 -3.03 -16.72
CA VAL A 22 8.39 -3.62 -16.66
C VAL A 22 8.18 -4.29 -18.01
N GLY A 23 8.28 -5.61 -18.04
CA GLY A 23 8.10 -6.36 -19.28
C GLY A 23 6.65 -6.30 -19.77
N ARG A 24 6.42 -6.94 -20.93
CA ARG A 24 5.09 -7.27 -21.47
C ARG A 24 4.04 -7.78 -20.45
N PRO A 25 4.35 -8.49 -19.34
CA PRO A 25 3.34 -8.91 -18.37
C PRO A 25 2.53 -7.79 -17.71
N GLY A 26 2.99 -6.52 -17.70
CA GLY A 26 2.25 -5.43 -17.05
C GLY A 26 0.83 -5.23 -17.62
N GLY A 27 0.66 -5.36 -18.93
CA GLY A 27 -0.66 -5.28 -19.56
C GLY A 27 -1.60 -6.37 -19.09
N ALA A 28 -1.14 -7.62 -19.09
CA ALA A 28 -1.92 -8.78 -18.63
C ALA A 28 -2.31 -8.67 -17.14
N VAL A 29 -1.42 -8.16 -16.30
CA VAL A 29 -1.68 -7.91 -14.87
C VAL A 29 -2.79 -6.88 -14.67
N LEU A 30 -2.73 -5.76 -15.39
CA LEU A 30 -3.78 -4.72 -15.32
C LEU A 30 -5.11 -5.25 -15.86
N THR A 31 -5.10 -5.97 -16.97
CA THR A 31 -6.31 -6.58 -17.54
C THR A 31 -6.91 -7.59 -16.57
N GLY A 32 -6.10 -8.46 -15.96
CA GLY A 32 -6.56 -9.43 -14.97
C GLY A 32 -7.19 -8.77 -13.75
N LEU A 33 -6.58 -7.71 -13.23
CA LEU A 33 -7.14 -6.97 -12.09
C LEU A 33 -8.45 -6.26 -12.45
N ASN A 34 -8.50 -5.57 -13.59
CA ASN A 34 -9.73 -4.92 -14.05
C ASN A 34 -10.84 -5.95 -14.33
N GLY A 35 -10.49 -7.12 -14.88
CA GLY A 35 -11.40 -8.24 -15.04
C GLY A 35 -11.96 -8.74 -13.71
N GLY A 36 -11.12 -8.91 -12.70
CA GLY A 36 -11.56 -9.27 -11.34
C GLY A 36 -12.51 -8.24 -10.74
N VAL A 37 -12.19 -6.95 -10.85
CA VAL A 37 -13.08 -5.86 -10.40
C VAL A 37 -14.40 -5.85 -11.16
N LEU A 38 -14.38 -6.09 -12.47
CA LEU A 38 -15.60 -6.19 -13.28
C LEU A 38 -16.49 -7.35 -12.83
N LEU A 39 -15.92 -8.52 -12.50
CA LEU A 39 -16.69 -9.64 -11.96
C LEU A 39 -17.38 -9.26 -10.65
N MET A 40 -16.67 -8.56 -9.75
CA MET A 40 -17.27 -8.09 -8.49
C MET A 40 -18.39 -7.07 -8.74
N LEU A 41 -18.24 -6.17 -9.71
CA LEU A 41 -19.29 -5.22 -10.07
C LEU A 41 -20.51 -5.91 -10.71
N LEU A 42 -20.29 -6.94 -11.53
CA LEU A 42 -21.37 -7.74 -12.10
C LEU A 42 -22.12 -8.52 -11.02
N ALA A 43 -21.44 -8.93 -9.94
CA ALA A 43 -22.08 -9.61 -8.82
C ALA A 43 -23.20 -8.77 -8.17
N GLU A 44 -23.06 -7.45 -8.16
CA GLU A 44 -24.04 -6.49 -7.60
C GLU A 44 -25.37 -6.46 -8.36
N ILE A 45 -25.46 -7.09 -9.54
CA ILE A 45 -26.72 -7.22 -10.30
C ILE A 45 -27.69 -8.18 -9.59
N TRP A 46 -27.17 -9.12 -8.81
CA TRP A 46 -27.96 -10.10 -8.10
C TRP A 46 -28.09 -9.75 -6.61
N PRO A 47 -29.11 -10.28 -5.90
CA PRO A 47 -29.18 -10.15 -4.45
C PRO A 47 -27.90 -10.69 -3.78
N PRO A 48 -27.37 -10.02 -2.73
CA PRO A 48 -26.09 -10.38 -2.11
C PRO A 48 -26.02 -11.81 -1.56
N ALA A 49 -27.17 -12.35 -1.14
CA ALA A 49 -27.30 -13.72 -0.64
C ALA A 49 -27.39 -14.79 -1.75
N SER A 50 -27.45 -14.39 -3.02
CA SER A 50 -27.55 -15.33 -4.13
C SER A 50 -26.23 -16.05 -4.39
N ARG A 51 -26.30 -17.33 -4.75
CA ARG A 51 -25.11 -18.13 -5.11
C ARG A 51 -24.31 -17.52 -6.26
N HIS A 52 -24.99 -16.88 -7.21
CA HIS A 52 -24.35 -16.23 -8.36
C HIS A 52 -23.53 -15.02 -7.94
N ALA A 53 -24.07 -14.15 -7.07
CA ALA A 53 -23.32 -13.01 -6.53
C ALA A 53 -22.09 -13.48 -5.75
N GLN A 54 -22.26 -14.47 -4.86
CA GLN A 54 -21.16 -15.02 -4.06
C GLN A 54 -20.05 -15.66 -4.93
N ALA A 55 -20.43 -16.43 -5.94
CA ALA A 55 -19.47 -17.04 -6.86
C ALA A 55 -18.71 -15.97 -7.67
N LEU A 56 -19.39 -14.95 -8.17
CA LEU A 56 -18.74 -13.86 -8.91
C LEU A 56 -17.80 -13.03 -8.03
N HIS A 57 -18.18 -12.73 -6.79
CA HIS A 57 -17.27 -12.08 -5.82
C HIS A 57 -16.02 -12.94 -5.56
N ALA A 58 -16.20 -14.23 -5.29
CA ALA A 58 -15.07 -15.14 -5.02
C ALA A 58 -14.13 -15.27 -6.24
N LEU A 59 -14.68 -15.38 -7.45
CA LEU A 59 -13.89 -15.39 -8.67
C LEU A 59 -13.17 -14.05 -8.91
N GLY A 60 -13.84 -12.94 -8.60
CA GLY A 60 -13.26 -11.60 -8.62
C GLY A 60 -12.07 -11.46 -7.66
N ASP A 61 -12.22 -11.91 -6.42
CA ASP A 61 -11.17 -11.92 -5.41
C ASP A 61 -9.96 -12.78 -5.83
N LEU A 62 -10.20 -13.98 -6.38
CA LEU A 62 -9.14 -14.83 -6.93
C LEU A 62 -8.42 -14.17 -8.11
N ALA A 63 -9.15 -13.55 -9.03
CA ALA A 63 -8.57 -12.86 -10.16
C ALA A 63 -7.69 -11.68 -9.71
N VAL A 64 -8.15 -10.89 -8.72
CA VAL A 64 -7.37 -9.81 -8.11
C VAL A 64 -6.12 -10.36 -7.41
N ALA A 65 -6.25 -11.43 -6.63
CA ALA A 65 -5.15 -12.07 -5.93
C ALA A 65 -4.07 -12.57 -6.91
N ILE A 66 -4.48 -13.29 -7.97
CA ILE A 66 -3.59 -13.78 -9.02
C ILE A 66 -2.90 -12.61 -9.73
N ALA A 67 -3.66 -11.60 -10.16
CA ALA A 67 -3.11 -10.42 -10.83
C ALA A 67 -2.08 -9.71 -9.95
N PHE A 68 -2.36 -9.59 -8.64
CA PHE A 68 -1.43 -8.99 -7.70
C PHE A 68 -0.14 -9.81 -7.56
N VAL A 69 -0.23 -11.14 -7.40
CA VAL A 69 0.94 -12.02 -7.31
C VAL A 69 1.78 -11.93 -8.57
N VAL A 70 1.16 -12.05 -9.74
CA VAL A 70 1.86 -11.95 -11.03
C VAL A 70 2.51 -10.58 -11.17
N GLY A 71 1.82 -9.50 -10.82
CA GLY A 71 2.35 -8.14 -10.84
C GLY A 71 3.55 -7.96 -9.92
N ALA A 72 3.43 -8.39 -8.67
CA ALA A 72 4.48 -8.30 -7.66
C ALA A 72 5.71 -9.18 -8.00
N VAL A 73 5.50 -10.35 -8.62
CA VAL A 73 6.58 -11.19 -9.16
C VAL A 73 7.24 -10.54 -10.39
N ALA A 74 6.46 -9.97 -11.30
CA ALA A 74 6.96 -9.32 -12.52
C ALA A 74 7.81 -8.09 -12.22
N VAL A 75 7.44 -7.29 -11.22
CA VAL A 75 8.31 -6.21 -10.70
C VAL A 75 9.40 -6.76 -9.77
N GLY A 76 9.23 -8.00 -9.30
CA GLY A 76 10.13 -8.72 -8.41
C GLY A 76 10.26 -8.07 -7.04
N ALA A 77 9.13 -7.62 -6.51
CA ALA A 77 8.99 -7.05 -5.17
C ALA A 77 9.39 -8.04 -4.05
N TRP A 78 9.26 -9.35 -4.29
CA TRP A 78 9.66 -10.41 -3.37
C TRP A 78 11.01 -11.07 -3.69
N GLN A 79 11.70 -10.62 -4.74
CA GLN A 79 13.02 -11.15 -5.04
C GLN A 79 14.06 -10.57 -4.07
N ARG A 80 14.99 -11.40 -3.60
CA ARG A 80 16.10 -10.97 -2.75
C ARG A 80 17.00 -10.01 -3.53
N GLN A 81 16.83 -8.71 -3.32
CA GLN A 81 17.77 -7.73 -3.85
C GLN A 81 19.10 -7.79 -3.09
N PRO A 82 20.25 -7.69 -3.76
CA PRO A 82 21.53 -7.58 -3.08
C PRO A 82 21.51 -6.31 -2.21
N ARG A 83 21.72 -6.48 -0.89
CA ARG A 83 21.61 -5.42 0.13
C ARG A 83 22.33 -4.11 -0.24
N ARG A 84 23.41 -4.18 -1.02
CA ARG A 84 24.18 -3.03 -1.52
C ARG A 84 23.42 -2.15 -2.52
N ALA A 85 22.58 -2.71 -3.39
CA ALA A 85 21.84 -1.92 -4.39
C ALA A 85 20.75 -1.05 -3.74
N LEU A 86 20.06 -1.60 -2.73
CA LEU A 86 19.01 -0.89 -1.98
C LEU A 86 19.59 0.18 -1.04
N SER A 87 20.72 -0.08 -0.37
CA SER A 87 21.35 0.88 0.54
C SER A 87 22.03 2.06 -0.15
N LEU A 88 22.41 1.92 -1.42
CA LEU A 88 22.97 3.02 -2.23
C LEU A 88 21.88 3.95 -2.79
N LEU A 89 20.62 3.48 -2.83
CA LEU A 89 19.50 4.21 -3.44
C LEU A 89 18.45 4.67 -2.42
N MET A 90 18.33 4.03 -1.25
CA MET A 90 17.27 4.30 -0.25
C MET A 90 17.81 4.40 1.17
N ASP A 91 17.18 5.25 1.97
CA ASP A 91 17.38 5.25 3.42
C ASP A 91 16.82 3.94 4.04
N ARG A 92 17.41 3.48 5.16
CA ARG A 92 17.03 2.23 5.85
C ARG A 92 15.55 2.22 6.22
N THR A 93 14.99 3.38 6.59
CA THR A 93 13.58 3.50 6.99
C THR A 93 12.63 3.39 5.80
N GLU A 94 13.00 3.94 4.63
CA GLU A 94 12.18 3.85 3.41
C GLU A 94 12.05 2.40 2.93
N THR A 95 13.14 1.64 3.03
CA THR A 95 13.15 0.19 2.75
C THR A 95 12.19 -0.58 3.66
N ARG A 96 12.06 -0.16 4.93
CA ARG A 96 11.15 -0.80 5.89
C ARG A 96 9.69 -0.56 5.52
N PHE A 97 9.31 0.65 5.10
CA PHE A 97 7.96 0.93 4.61
C PHE A 97 7.61 0.07 3.40
N PHE A 98 8.51 0.00 2.42
CA PHE A 98 8.29 -0.82 1.23
C PHE A 98 8.09 -2.30 1.60
N ARG A 99 8.96 -2.84 2.46
CA ARG A 99 8.84 -4.23 2.95
C ARG A 99 7.53 -4.47 3.69
N LEU A 100 7.15 -3.57 4.59
CA LEU A 100 5.89 -3.64 5.31
C LEU A 100 4.71 -3.65 4.32
N ALA A 101 4.68 -2.72 3.37
CA ALA A 101 3.62 -2.62 2.38
C ALA A 101 3.46 -3.91 1.58
N PHE A 102 4.55 -4.47 1.04
CA PHE A 102 4.49 -5.73 0.29
C PHE A 102 4.23 -6.95 1.15
N ALA A 103 4.62 -6.95 2.44
CA ALA A 103 4.22 -7.98 3.38
C ALA A 103 2.70 -7.94 3.62
N CYS A 104 2.13 -6.77 3.87
CA CYS A 104 0.70 -6.57 4.03
C CYS A 104 -0.07 -6.99 2.78
N ALA A 105 0.43 -6.65 1.59
CA ALA A 105 -0.19 -7.04 0.34
C ALA A 105 -0.15 -8.57 0.12
N GLY A 106 0.97 -9.22 0.48
CA GLY A 106 1.07 -10.68 0.45
C GLY A 106 0.07 -11.35 1.41
N LEU A 107 -0.05 -10.84 2.64
CA LEU A 107 -1.06 -11.33 3.60
C LEU A 107 -2.48 -11.11 3.10
N ALA A 108 -2.75 -9.98 2.45
CA ALA A 108 -4.05 -9.72 1.87
C ALA A 108 -4.39 -10.66 0.71
N VAL A 109 -3.42 -11.00 -0.14
CA VAL A 109 -3.59 -12.02 -1.20
C VAL A 109 -3.99 -13.36 -0.58
N VAL A 110 -3.35 -13.75 0.54
CA VAL A 110 -3.74 -14.95 1.28
C VAL A 110 -5.17 -14.83 1.79
N GLY A 111 -5.53 -13.70 2.40
CA GLY A 111 -6.89 -13.43 2.89
C GLY A 111 -7.95 -13.50 1.79
N LEU A 112 -7.72 -12.87 0.63
CA LEU A 112 -8.59 -12.93 -0.54
C LEU A 112 -8.75 -14.38 -1.04
N SER A 113 -7.64 -15.12 -1.14
CA SER A 113 -7.64 -16.49 -1.64
C SER A 113 -8.40 -17.43 -0.69
N VAL A 114 -8.19 -17.28 0.62
CA VAL A 114 -8.89 -18.05 1.66
C VAL A 114 -10.38 -17.70 1.68
N GLY A 115 -10.72 -16.41 1.65
CA GLY A 115 -12.11 -15.95 1.63
C GLY A 115 -12.87 -16.45 0.39
N ALA A 116 -12.23 -16.41 -0.78
CA ALA A 116 -12.80 -16.95 -2.01
C ALA A 116 -12.99 -18.47 -1.94
N ALA A 117 -11.98 -19.22 -1.46
CA ALA A 117 -12.08 -20.67 -1.31
C ALA A 117 -13.21 -21.07 -0.35
N LEU A 118 -13.34 -20.39 0.80
CA LEU A 118 -14.42 -20.60 1.76
C LEU A 118 -15.79 -20.32 1.14
N THR A 119 -15.91 -19.21 0.42
CA THR A 119 -17.16 -18.82 -0.26
C THR A 119 -17.57 -19.85 -1.32
N LEU A 120 -16.62 -20.32 -2.14
CA LEU A 120 -16.86 -21.36 -3.14
C LEU A 120 -17.19 -22.73 -2.52
N ALA A 121 -16.70 -23.01 -1.30
CA ALA A 121 -17.08 -24.18 -0.52
C ALA A 121 -18.45 -24.04 0.16
N GLY A 122 -19.15 -22.92 0.00
CA GLY A 122 -20.45 -22.65 0.61
C GLY A 122 -20.39 -22.30 2.09
N ALA A 123 -19.22 -21.94 2.62
CA ALA A 123 -19.09 -21.46 3.99
C ALA A 123 -19.77 -20.10 4.15
N PRO A 124 -20.31 -19.77 5.34
CA PRO A 124 -20.90 -18.47 5.59
C PRO A 124 -19.86 -17.34 5.41
N PRO A 125 -20.28 -16.11 5.08
CA PRO A 125 -19.37 -14.99 4.89
C PRO A 125 -18.59 -14.67 6.18
N HIS A 126 -17.26 -14.59 6.07
CA HIS A 126 -16.37 -14.31 7.19
C HIS A 126 -16.07 -12.80 7.24
N GLY A 127 -16.95 -12.04 7.90
CA GLY A 127 -16.90 -10.57 7.93
C GLY A 127 -15.56 -10.01 8.43
N LEU A 128 -14.98 -10.59 9.48
CA LEU A 128 -13.70 -10.11 10.03
C LEU A 128 -12.51 -10.43 9.12
N LEU A 129 -12.51 -11.55 8.40
CA LEU A 129 -11.48 -11.85 7.41
C LEU A 129 -11.49 -10.84 6.26
N ALA A 130 -12.69 -10.48 5.79
CA ALA A 130 -12.86 -9.48 4.75
C ALA A 130 -12.40 -8.08 5.23
N ASP A 131 -12.76 -7.70 6.46
CA ASP A 131 -12.33 -6.40 7.04
C ASP A 131 -10.81 -6.33 7.23
N ALA A 132 -10.20 -7.38 7.78
CA ALA A 132 -8.75 -7.49 7.97
C ALA A 132 -8.02 -7.42 6.62
N THR A 133 -8.51 -8.13 5.60
CA THR A 133 -7.96 -8.11 4.23
C THR A 133 -8.04 -6.72 3.61
N ARG A 134 -9.17 -6.03 3.77
CA ARG A 134 -9.35 -4.66 3.31
C ARG A 134 -8.37 -3.70 3.98
N HIS A 135 -8.12 -3.84 5.27
CA HIS A 135 -7.18 -3.00 6.00
C HIS A 135 -5.72 -3.28 5.67
N LEU A 136 -5.36 -4.55 5.46
CA LEU A 136 -4.04 -4.93 4.96
C LEU A 136 -3.75 -4.27 3.59
N LEU A 137 -4.73 -4.21 2.70
CA LEU A 137 -4.57 -3.57 1.39
C LEU A 137 -4.59 -2.03 1.46
N SER A 138 -5.55 -1.45 2.15
CA SER A 138 -5.72 0.00 2.18
C SER A 138 -4.71 0.68 3.11
N VAL A 139 -4.61 0.25 4.35
CA VAL A 139 -3.72 0.86 5.34
C VAL A 139 -2.31 0.29 5.21
N GLY A 140 -2.18 -1.04 5.18
CA GLY A 140 -0.86 -1.67 5.14
C GLY A 140 -0.11 -1.41 3.84
N PHE A 141 -0.74 -1.74 2.71
CA PHE A 141 -0.10 -1.61 1.40
C PHE A 141 -0.20 -0.20 0.83
N LEU A 142 -1.40 0.34 0.60
CA LEU A 142 -1.59 1.61 -0.11
C LEU A 142 -1.01 2.79 0.69
N ILE A 143 -1.43 2.99 1.94
CA ILE A 143 -0.87 4.09 2.76
C ILE A 143 0.63 3.88 2.99
N GLY A 144 1.08 2.66 3.25
CA GLY A 144 2.51 2.34 3.38
C GLY A 144 3.33 2.73 2.14
N MET A 145 2.82 2.45 0.94
CA MET A 145 3.43 2.88 -0.32
C MET A 145 3.41 4.39 -0.49
N ILE A 146 2.29 5.07 -0.21
CA ILE A 146 2.23 6.55 -0.25
C ILE A 146 3.28 7.16 0.68
N CYS A 147 3.40 6.65 1.91
CA CYS A 147 4.40 7.13 2.86
C CYS A 147 5.82 6.92 2.35
N ALA A 148 6.15 5.71 1.85
CA ALA A 148 7.45 5.41 1.28
C ALA A 148 7.80 6.34 0.11
N MET A 149 6.85 6.56 -0.80
CA MET A 149 7.00 7.40 -1.99
C MET A 149 7.18 8.87 -1.62
N GLY A 150 6.31 9.39 -0.74
CA GLY A 150 6.37 10.79 -0.32
C GLY A 150 7.68 11.12 0.39
N PHE A 151 8.15 10.24 1.27
CA PHE A 151 9.42 10.45 1.97
C PHE A 151 10.65 10.41 1.06
N ARG A 152 10.56 9.76 -0.11
CA ARG A 152 11.63 9.70 -1.10
C ARG A 152 11.54 10.83 -2.13
N PHE A 153 10.40 10.98 -2.78
CA PHE A 153 10.27 11.85 -3.95
C PHE A 153 10.25 13.33 -3.59
N VAL A 154 9.60 13.71 -2.49
CA VAL A 154 9.45 15.13 -2.14
C VAL A 154 10.82 15.77 -1.88
N PRO A 155 11.72 15.19 -1.07
CA PRO A 155 13.08 15.72 -0.92
C PRO A 155 13.85 15.86 -2.24
N VAL A 156 13.67 14.90 -3.17
CA VAL A 156 14.36 14.89 -4.48
C VAL A 156 13.82 16.00 -5.38
N ILE A 157 12.48 16.13 -5.48
CA ILE A 157 11.82 17.16 -6.31
C ILE A 157 12.16 18.56 -5.79
N GLU A 158 12.15 18.73 -4.47
CA GLU A 158 12.38 20.02 -3.84
C GLU A 158 13.87 20.36 -3.71
N GLY A 159 14.77 19.40 -3.96
CA GLY A 159 16.22 19.59 -3.84
C GLY A 159 16.69 19.83 -2.40
N VAL A 160 15.88 19.44 -1.40
CA VAL A 160 16.15 19.70 0.02
C VAL A 160 16.07 18.42 0.84
N ARG A 161 16.76 18.40 1.98
CA ARG A 161 16.58 17.33 2.97
C ARG A 161 15.19 17.41 3.59
N ILE A 162 14.69 16.25 4.03
CA ILE A 162 13.41 16.18 4.72
C ILE A 162 13.43 17.06 5.98
N ALA A 163 12.36 17.83 6.18
CA ALA A 163 12.31 18.84 7.23
C ALA A 163 12.35 18.25 8.65
N VAL A 164 11.66 17.12 8.85
CA VAL A 164 11.53 16.43 10.15
C VAL A 164 11.93 14.96 9.98
N PRO A 165 13.22 14.61 10.12
CA PRO A 165 13.69 13.24 9.88
C PRO A 165 13.04 12.19 10.81
N GLY A 166 12.83 12.55 12.08
CA GLY A 166 12.24 11.65 13.08
C GLY A 166 10.79 11.24 12.78
N ALA A 167 10.05 12.06 12.04
CA ALA A 167 8.66 11.78 11.65
C ALA A 167 8.55 10.51 10.78
N ARG A 168 9.61 10.13 10.06
CA ARG A 168 9.66 8.88 9.29
C ARG A 168 9.51 7.66 10.20
N LEU A 169 10.21 7.66 11.34
CA LEU A 169 10.19 6.54 12.29
C LEU A 169 8.86 6.46 13.02
N VAL A 170 8.31 7.61 13.44
CA VAL A 170 6.97 7.71 14.04
C VAL A 170 5.91 7.19 13.07
N ALA A 171 5.92 7.68 11.83
CA ALA A 171 4.98 7.23 10.81
C ALA A 171 5.10 5.73 10.55
N PHE A 172 6.32 5.18 10.54
CA PHE A 172 6.54 3.76 10.31
C PHE A 172 5.93 2.90 11.41
N TRP A 173 6.25 3.19 12.67
CA TRP A 173 5.77 2.40 13.80
C TRP A 173 4.28 2.56 14.03
N ALA A 174 3.76 3.78 13.89
CA ALA A 174 2.32 4.02 13.99
C ALA A 174 1.56 3.23 12.91
N LEU A 175 2.04 3.22 11.67
CA LEU A 175 1.43 2.45 10.60
C LEU A 175 1.54 0.93 10.82
N ALA A 176 2.73 0.44 11.21
CA ALA A 176 2.94 -0.97 11.48
C ALA A 176 2.04 -1.48 12.61
N LEU A 177 1.93 -0.72 13.70
CA LEU A 177 1.04 -1.03 14.81
C LEU A 177 -0.43 -0.93 14.42
N ALA A 178 -0.82 0.08 13.63
CA ALA A 178 -2.18 0.20 13.13
C ALA A 178 -2.59 -1.07 12.37
N VAL A 179 -1.76 -1.53 11.44
CA VAL A 179 -2.05 -2.73 10.65
C VAL A 179 -2.08 -3.98 11.55
N LEU A 180 -1.10 -4.14 12.44
CA LEU A 180 -1.05 -5.28 13.36
C LEU A 180 -2.30 -5.37 14.23
N LEU A 181 -2.70 -4.28 14.89
CA LEU A 181 -3.86 -4.24 15.76
C LEU A 181 -5.15 -4.50 14.99
N ARG A 182 -5.24 -4.03 13.74
CA ARG A 182 -6.40 -4.27 12.90
C ARG A 182 -6.49 -5.73 12.47
N THR A 183 -5.39 -6.32 12.01
CA THR A 183 -5.35 -7.74 11.66
C THR A 183 -5.59 -8.65 12.87
N ALA A 184 -5.24 -8.20 14.08
CA ALA A 184 -5.52 -8.92 15.32
C ALA A 184 -7.02 -9.06 15.63
N GLU A 185 -7.90 -8.30 14.96
CA GLU A 185 -9.37 -8.44 15.12
C GLU A 185 -9.87 -9.84 14.73
N MET A 186 -9.15 -10.55 13.86
CA MET A 186 -9.45 -11.96 13.57
C MET A 186 -9.37 -12.83 14.83
N GLY A 187 -8.58 -12.43 15.83
CA GLY A 187 -8.54 -13.10 17.13
C GLY A 187 -9.83 -12.94 17.96
N ALA A 188 -10.72 -12.01 17.60
CA ALA A 188 -12.01 -11.88 18.26
C ALA A 188 -12.93 -13.09 17.98
N ASP A 189 -12.86 -13.64 16.75
CA ASP A 189 -13.64 -14.83 16.37
C ASP A 189 -13.17 -16.11 17.08
N TYR A 190 -11.87 -16.20 17.40
CA TYR A 190 -11.26 -17.47 17.86
C TYR A 190 -10.78 -17.45 19.32
N LEU A 191 -10.56 -16.28 19.92
CA LEU A 191 -9.94 -16.16 21.23
C LEU A 191 -10.78 -15.35 22.21
N HIS A 192 -11.00 -14.06 21.95
CA HIS A 192 -11.66 -13.17 22.91
C HIS A 192 -12.13 -11.83 22.29
N GLU A 193 -13.30 -11.33 22.69
CA GLU A 193 -13.84 -10.05 22.18
C GLU A 193 -12.96 -8.82 22.45
N GLY A 194 -12.06 -8.93 23.43
CA GLY A 194 -11.08 -7.89 23.76
C GLY A 194 -10.20 -7.45 22.58
N PHE A 195 -10.01 -8.31 21.57
CA PHE A 195 -9.32 -7.98 20.33
C PHE A 195 -10.04 -6.87 19.53
N LEU A 196 -11.35 -6.69 19.66
CA LEU A 196 -12.09 -5.61 19.02
C LEU A 196 -11.70 -4.23 19.57
N ARG A 197 -11.38 -4.15 20.88
CA ARG A 197 -10.92 -2.89 21.49
C ARG A 197 -9.54 -2.50 20.96
N ALA A 198 -8.66 -3.48 20.78
CA ALA A 198 -7.35 -3.28 20.17
C ALA A 198 -7.49 -2.82 18.70
N ALA A 199 -8.41 -3.43 17.95
CA ALA A 199 -8.72 -3.03 16.58
C ALA A 199 -9.23 -1.58 16.49
N ALA A 200 -10.03 -1.11 17.45
CA ALA A 200 -10.51 0.28 17.48
C ALA A 200 -9.36 1.31 17.57
N VAL A 201 -8.28 0.99 18.29
CA VAL A 201 -7.09 1.87 18.41
C VAL A 201 -6.30 1.97 17.09
N SER A 202 -6.44 0.99 16.20
CA SER A 202 -5.71 0.98 14.92
C SER A 202 -5.97 2.22 14.06
N GLY A 203 -7.21 2.68 14.00
CA GLY A 203 -7.60 3.84 13.19
C GLY A 203 -6.90 5.12 13.66
N PHE A 204 -6.80 5.31 14.98
CA PHE A 204 -6.07 6.44 15.56
C PHE A 204 -4.57 6.38 15.21
N LEU A 205 -3.95 5.20 15.29
CA LEU A 205 -2.54 5.05 14.92
C LEU A 205 -2.30 5.29 13.42
N ALA A 206 -3.23 4.89 12.55
CA ALA A 206 -3.15 5.22 11.13
C ALA A 206 -3.18 6.74 10.90
N TRP A 207 -4.02 7.48 11.63
CA TRP A 207 -4.04 8.94 11.61
C TRP A 207 -2.73 9.56 12.09
N VAL A 208 -2.16 9.08 13.20
CA VAL A 208 -0.85 9.53 13.69
C VAL A 208 0.22 9.30 12.62
N ALA A 209 0.19 8.17 11.92
CA ALA A 209 1.12 7.90 10.84
C ALA A 209 1.01 8.91 9.68
N LEU A 210 -0.22 9.20 9.26
CA LEU A 210 -0.51 10.18 8.20
C LEU A 210 -0.16 11.60 8.61
N LEU A 211 -0.41 12.00 9.86
CA LEU A 211 -0.06 13.32 10.37
C LEU A 211 1.46 13.51 10.41
N ALA A 212 2.19 12.53 10.91
CA ALA A 212 3.66 12.55 10.92
C ALA A 212 4.23 12.63 9.50
N TRP A 213 3.68 11.84 8.57
CA TRP A 213 4.05 11.90 7.16
C TRP A 213 3.73 13.27 6.53
N GLY A 214 2.49 13.76 6.70
CA GLY A 214 2.01 15.00 6.10
C GLY A 214 2.77 16.22 6.61
N LEU A 215 3.05 16.28 7.92
CA LEU A 215 3.87 17.33 8.52
C LEU A 215 5.27 17.36 7.91
N ALA A 216 5.94 16.21 7.83
CA ALA A 216 7.30 16.13 7.32
C ALA A 216 7.37 16.46 5.83
N VAL A 217 6.43 15.97 5.01
CA VAL A 217 6.34 16.26 3.57
C VAL A 217 6.00 17.73 3.35
N GLY A 218 4.96 18.25 4.02
CA GLY A 218 4.51 19.63 3.84
C GLY A 218 5.58 20.66 4.21
N LEU A 219 6.25 20.47 5.35
CA LEU A 219 7.37 21.35 5.74
C LEU A 219 8.56 21.25 4.78
N THR A 220 8.79 20.09 4.16
CA THR A 220 9.85 19.92 3.16
C THR A 220 9.52 20.73 1.89
N MET A 221 8.27 20.69 1.43
CA MET A 221 7.81 21.49 0.29
C MET A 221 7.90 23.00 0.56
N ILE A 222 7.50 23.44 1.75
CA ILE A 222 7.61 24.85 2.15
C ILE A 222 9.06 25.32 2.13
N ARG A 223 9.99 24.50 2.67
CA ARG A 223 11.43 24.81 2.65
C ARG A 223 11.97 24.88 1.22
N GLY A 224 11.62 23.92 0.36
CA GLY A 224 12.04 23.94 -1.04
C GLY A 224 11.53 25.18 -1.80
N ALA A 225 10.27 25.55 -1.59
CA ALA A 225 9.68 26.74 -2.18
C ALA A 225 10.32 28.05 -1.69
N ALA A 226 10.76 28.12 -0.42
CA ALA A 226 11.47 29.28 0.11
C ALA A 226 12.84 29.46 -0.55
N LEU A 227 13.59 28.37 -0.73
CA LEU A 227 14.93 28.41 -1.36
C LEU A 227 14.89 28.78 -2.85
N ARG A 228 13.87 28.33 -3.58
CA ARG A 228 13.69 28.75 -4.99
C ARG A 228 13.49 30.26 -5.10
N ARG A 229 12.66 30.84 -4.22
CA ARG A 229 12.39 32.28 -4.21
C ARG A 229 13.64 33.11 -3.92
N SER A 230 14.46 32.71 -2.94
CA SER A 230 15.72 33.41 -2.64
C SER A 230 16.75 33.33 -3.76
N THR A 231 16.75 32.23 -4.54
CA THR A 231 17.66 32.06 -5.67
C THR A 231 17.25 32.96 -6.84
N SER A 232 15.94 33.06 -7.14
CA SER A 232 15.44 33.95 -8.19
C SER A 232 15.73 35.42 -7.90
N SER A 233 15.51 35.89 -6.67
CA SER A 233 15.81 37.28 -6.31
C SER A 233 17.30 37.61 -6.42
N ALA A 234 18.18 36.67 -6.06
CA ALA A 234 19.63 36.85 -6.16
C ALA A 234 20.12 36.93 -7.62
N ILE A 235 19.47 36.21 -8.54
CA ILE A 235 19.78 36.29 -9.97
C ILE A 235 19.34 37.65 -10.53
N GLU A 236 18.15 38.13 -10.18
CA GLU A 236 17.65 39.43 -10.62
C GLU A 236 18.54 40.59 -10.14
N THR A 237 19.07 40.53 -8.91
CA THR A 237 19.97 41.57 -8.39
C THR A 237 21.33 41.59 -9.09
N ASN A 238 21.83 40.45 -9.60
CA ASN A 238 23.12 40.37 -10.30
C ASN A 238 23.03 40.77 -11.79
N LEU A 239 21.82 40.92 -12.34
CA LEU A 239 21.59 41.32 -13.73
C LEU A 239 21.31 42.82 -13.87
N GLN A 240 21.22 43.55 -12.76
CA GLN A 240 21.07 45.00 -12.69
C GLN A 240 22.43 45.67 -12.43
#